data_AF-A0A959SF98-F1
#
_entry.id   AF-A0A959SF98-F1
#
_cell.length_a   1.000
_cell.length_b   1.000
_cell.length_c   1.000
_cell.angle_alpha   90.00
_cell.angle_beta   90.00
_cell.angle_gamma   90.00
#
_symmetry.space_group_name_H-M   'P 1'
#
loop_
_entity.id
_entity.type
_entity.pdbx_description
1 polymer ?
#
loop_
_entity_poly.entity_id
_entity_poly.type
_entity_poly.pdbx_seq_one_letter_code
_entity_poly.pdbx_strand_id
1 'polypeptide(L)'
;MKRDRFRLWHLATGDEQVVGYCGGHTRRLFTWAGVAMGGVAVLTVLSLNQLFQEAFRMDWMSWVVTVIFSLVLLNIFRLTLATIGADVLPRPADETASLFGRGLSFVLRAGFMMALAWFLSVPLTTVVFKADGERIVSEQRAEVQELFARIREQRAALLAQRVADLSAAGREDLVQAAHERFARDAEALRIREQRAADARFFVHRIVGTYRVRPEAYLLSLGMSALFLLPVILKRIGTRRNDHVELTRELQVGLVLDEYDDMLADRLAVLHEQGLWMARFSRYEDPPFNTQEKEGPAADDHEAFTTWFKQR
;
A
#
# COMPACT_ATOMS: atom_id res chain seq x y z
N MET A 1 30.39 -23.74 -0.37
CA MET A 1 29.14 -22.95 -0.30
C MET A 1 27.95 -23.90 -0.49
N LYS A 2 27.16 -24.17 0.56
CA LYS A 2 25.92 -24.95 0.44
C LYS A 2 24.78 -24.00 0.02
N ARG A 3 24.41 -24.06 -1.26
CA ARG A 3 23.29 -23.34 -1.90
C ARG A 3 21.94 -23.67 -1.24
N ASP A 4 21.26 -22.60 -0.85
CA ASP A 4 19.85 -22.28 -1.07
C ASP A 4 18.79 -23.28 -0.62
N ARG A 5 18.58 -23.33 0.70
CA ARG A 5 17.20 -23.51 1.21
C ARG A 5 16.50 -22.17 1.12
N PHE A 6 15.32 -22.11 0.52
CA PHE A 6 14.49 -20.91 0.42
C PHE A 6 14.39 -20.23 1.80
N ARG A 7 15.09 -19.10 1.95
CA ARG A 7 15.18 -18.38 3.21
C ARG A 7 14.00 -17.42 3.30
N LEU A 8 12.98 -17.81 4.05
CA LEU A 8 11.72 -17.05 4.18
C LEU A 8 11.94 -15.59 4.62
N TRP A 9 13.04 -15.27 5.29
CA TRP A 9 13.38 -13.89 5.66
C TRP A 9 13.56 -12.93 4.48
N HIS A 10 13.83 -13.41 3.26
CA HIS A 10 13.87 -12.55 2.06
C HIS A 10 12.52 -11.88 1.77
N LEU A 11 11.41 -12.58 2.05
CA LEU A 11 10.07 -12.01 1.92
C LEU A 11 9.89 -10.80 2.86
N ALA A 12 10.55 -10.83 4.02
CA ALA A 12 10.53 -9.74 5.00
C ALA A 12 11.61 -8.66 4.75
N THR A 13 12.18 -8.57 3.54
CA THR A 13 13.23 -7.59 3.18
C THR A 13 14.52 -7.74 3.97
N GLY A 14 14.79 -8.93 4.55
CA GLY A 14 16.06 -9.18 5.21
C GLY A 14 17.18 -9.30 4.18
N ASP A 15 18.23 -8.51 4.35
CA ASP A 15 19.48 -8.67 3.60
C ASP A 15 20.14 -9.99 4.01
N GLU A 16 20.54 -10.80 3.04
CA GLU A 16 21.19 -12.08 3.30
C GLU A 16 22.55 -11.92 3.96
N GLN A 17 23.30 -10.88 3.58
CA GLN A 17 24.60 -10.60 4.18
C GLN A 17 24.40 -10.22 5.63
N VAL A 18 23.44 -9.36 5.96
CA VAL A 18 23.19 -8.96 7.35
C VAL A 18 22.60 -10.12 8.18
N VAL A 19 21.45 -10.65 7.78
CA VAL A 19 20.70 -11.65 8.57
C VAL A 19 21.44 -13.00 8.62
N GLY A 20 22.27 -13.28 7.62
CA GLY A 20 23.12 -14.47 7.54
C GLY A 20 24.20 -14.52 8.60
N TYR A 21 24.74 -13.38 9.03
CA TYR A 21 25.76 -13.32 10.11
C TYR A 21 25.17 -12.96 11.48
N CYS A 22 23.91 -12.52 11.53
CA CYS A 22 23.21 -12.30 12.79
C CYS A 22 23.02 -13.59 13.62
N GLY A 23 22.92 -13.42 14.94
CA GLY A 23 22.61 -14.50 15.88
C GLY A 23 21.30 -15.23 15.58
N GLY A 24 21.21 -16.49 16.02
CA GLY A 24 20.09 -17.38 15.69
C GLY A 24 18.70 -16.92 16.16
N HIS A 25 18.62 -16.01 17.14
CA HIS A 25 17.35 -15.39 17.53
C HIS A 25 16.87 -14.35 16.52
N THR A 26 17.72 -13.42 16.10
CA THR A 26 17.41 -12.41 15.07
C THR A 26 17.00 -13.07 13.77
N ARG A 27 17.73 -14.11 13.34
CA ARG A 27 17.38 -14.90 12.16
C ARG A 27 15.99 -15.54 12.25
N ARG A 28 15.62 -16.08 13.43
CA ARG A 28 14.28 -16.62 13.67
C ARG A 28 13.20 -15.55 13.58
N LEU A 29 13.42 -14.36 14.15
CA LEU A 29 12.46 -13.24 14.05
C LEU A 29 12.23 -12.82 12.60
N PHE A 30 13.30 -12.67 11.81
CA PHE A 30 13.19 -12.37 10.38
C PHE A 30 12.51 -13.50 9.59
N THR A 31 12.74 -14.76 9.96
CA THR A 31 12.02 -15.91 9.37
C THR A 31 10.53 -15.82 9.65
N TRP A 32 10.14 -15.55 10.91
CA TRP A 32 8.73 -15.38 11.29
C TRP A 32 8.08 -14.17 10.62
N ALA A 33 8.83 -13.07 10.44
CA ALA A 33 8.36 -11.93 9.66
C ALA A 33 8.11 -12.35 8.19
N GLY A 34 8.96 -13.21 7.64
CA GLY A 34 8.79 -13.77 6.30
C GLY A 34 7.57 -14.67 6.15
N VAL A 35 7.31 -15.52 7.16
CA VAL A 35 6.08 -16.34 7.23
C VAL A 35 4.84 -15.44 7.31
N ALA A 36 4.87 -14.43 8.16
CA ALA A 36 3.77 -13.47 8.28
C ALA A 36 3.52 -12.72 6.96
N MET A 37 4.58 -12.31 6.26
CA MET A 37 4.49 -11.73 4.90
C MET A 37 3.83 -12.68 3.90
N GLY A 38 4.18 -13.98 3.93
CA GLY A 38 3.52 -14.99 3.11
C GLY A 38 2.02 -15.10 3.41
N GLY A 39 1.64 -15.07 4.69
CA GLY A 39 0.24 -15.04 5.11
C GLY A 39 -0.51 -13.80 4.60
N VAL A 40 0.12 -12.62 4.73
CA VAL A 40 -0.40 -11.36 4.18
C VAL A 40 -0.58 -11.43 2.66
N ALA A 41 0.35 -12.04 1.93
CA ALA A 41 0.24 -12.23 0.49
C ALA A 41 -0.96 -13.10 0.10
N VAL A 42 -1.15 -14.24 0.76
CA VAL A 42 -2.31 -15.11 0.51
C VAL A 42 -3.62 -14.37 0.80
N LEU A 43 -3.72 -13.68 1.95
CA LEU A 43 -4.92 -12.92 2.30
C LEU A 43 -5.20 -11.77 1.34
N THR A 44 -4.15 -11.11 0.83
CA THR A 44 -4.28 -10.04 -0.17
C THR A 44 -4.87 -10.59 -1.46
N VAL A 45 -4.38 -11.73 -1.95
CA VAL A 45 -4.91 -12.40 -3.16
C VAL A 45 -6.36 -12.81 -2.95
N LEU A 46 -6.68 -13.48 -1.84
CA LEU A 46 -8.05 -13.92 -1.55
C LEU A 46 -9.03 -12.76 -1.43
N SER A 47 -8.63 -11.70 -0.72
CA SER A 47 -9.44 -10.49 -0.55
C SER A 47 -9.70 -9.78 -1.87
N LEU A 48 -8.66 -9.53 -2.66
CA LEU A 48 -8.79 -8.87 -3.96
C LEU A 48 -9.58 -9.71 -4.95
N ASN A 49 -9.39 -11.04 -4.95
CA ASN A 49 -10.19 -11.92 -5.79
C ASN A 49 -11.68 -11.78 -5.47
N GLN A 50 -12.04 -11.80 -4.19
CA GLN A 50 -13.43 -11.60 -3.78
C GLN A 50 -13.95 -10.22 -4.22
N LEU A 51 -13.16 -9.17 -3.99
CA LEU A 51 -13.52 -7.82 -4.41
C LEU A 51 -13.79 -7.76 -5.91
N PHE A 52 -12.91 -8.33 -6.73
CA PHE A 52 -13.05 -8.30 -8.19
C PHE A 52 -14.21 -9.16 -8.69
N GLN A 53 -14.44 -10.34 -8.09
CA GLN A 53 -15.58 -11.19 -8.44
C GLN A 53 -16.91 -10.50 -8.13
N GLU A 54 -17.05 -9.90 -6.95
CA GLU A 54 -18.29 -9.23 -6.55
C GLU A 54 -18.51 -7.90 -7.29
N ALA A 55 -17.44 -7.13 -7.51
CA ALA A 55 -17.55 -5.82 -8.15
C ALA A 55 -17.70 -5.90 -9.68
N PHE A 56 -17.00 -6.83 -10.35
CA PHE A 56 -16.94 -6.89 -11.81
C PHE A 56 -17.66 -8.09 -12.42
N ARG A 57 -18.04 -9.11 -11.62
CA ARG A 57 -18.72 -10.34 -12.10
C ARG A 57 -17.97 -11.06 -13.22
N MET A 58 -16.64 -11.06 -13.16
CA MET A 58 -15.79 -11.73 -14.14
C MET A 58 -15.09 -12.93 -13.49
N ASP A 59 -15.54 -14.15 -13.74
CA ASP A 59 -15.06 -15.32 -13.02
C ASP A 59 -13.58 -15.66 -13.31
N TRP A 60 -13.16 -15.63 -14.58
CA TRP A 60 -11.79 -15.99 -14.95
C TRP A 60 -10.84 -14.78 -15.01
N MET A 61 -11.32 -13.63 -15.50
CA MET A 61 -10.48 -12.41 -15.58
C MET A 61 -10.15 -11.86 -14.20
N SER A 62 -11.00 -12.10 -13.19
CA SER A 62 -10.73 -11.67 -11.81
C SER A 62 -9.42 -12.22 -11.29
N TRP A 63 -9.06 -13.48 -11.57
CA TRP A 63 -7.79 -14.05 -11.12
C TRP A 63 -6.58 -13.34 -11.73
N VAL A 64 -6.60 -13.06 -13.03
CA VAL A 64 -5.50 -12.37 -13.72
C VAL A 64 -5.31 -10.95 -13.14
N VAL A 65 -6.41 -10.20 -13.03
CA VAL A 65 -6.39 -8.85 -12.45
C VAL A 65 -5.96 -8.89 -10.98
N THR A 66 -6.44 -9.86 -10.21
CA THR A 66 -6.08 -10.07 -8.80
C THR A 66 -4.59 -10.27 -8.63
N VAL A 67 -3.98 -11.16 -9.42
CA VAL A 67 -2.54 -11.43 -9.33
C VAL A 67 -1.75 -10.15 -9.58
N ILE A 68 -2.06 -9.42 -10.64
CA ILE A 68 -1.39 -8.15 -10.97
C ILE A 68 -1.53 -7.13 -9.83
N PHE A 69 -2.75 -6.87 -9.37
CA PHE A 69 -3.00 -5.90 -8.30
C PHE A 69 -2.39 -6.34 -6.96
N SER A 70 -2.43 -7.63 -6.64
CA SER A 70 -1.82 -8.17 -5.42
C SER A 70 -0.30 -8.00 -5.42
N LEU A 71 0.37 -8.17 -6.56
CA LEU A 71 1.80 -7.91 -6.69
C LEU A 71 2.13 -6.43 -6.47
N VAL A 72 1.31 -5.51 -7.00
CA VAL A 72 1.48 -4.07 -6.75
C VAL A 72 1.32 -3.76 -5.26
N LEU A 73 0.26 -4.24 -4.61
CA LEU A 73 0.03 -4.00 -3.18
C LEU A 73 1.14 -4.62 -2.32
N LEU A 74 1.60 -5.83 -2.66
CA LEU A 74 2.71 -6.49 -1.97
C LEU A 74 4.02 -5.75 -2.14
N ASN A 75 4.30 -5.18 -3.32
CA ASN A 75 5.48 -4.35 -3.53
C ASN A 75 5.42 -3.06 -2.72
N ILE A 76 4.26 -2.38 -2.67
CA ILE A 76 4.06 -1.19 -1.85
C ILE A 76 4.23 -1.54 -0.36
N PHE A 77 3.64 -2.64 0.09
CA PHE A 77 3.77 -3.11 1.47
C PHE A 77 5.23 -3.44 1.81
N ARG A 78 5.92 -4.17 0.92
CA ARG A 78 7.34 -4.53 1.06
C ARG A 78 8.24 -3.29 1.09
N LEU A 79 7.98 -2.29 0.25
CA LEU A 79 8.69 -1.02 0.26
C LEU A 79 8.48 -0.28 1.59
N THR A 80 7.24 -0.25 2.08
CA THR A 80 6.93 0.38 3.37
C THR A 80 7.66 -0.37 4.51
N LEU A 81 7.69 -1.70 4.48
CA LEU A 81 8.43 -2.51 5.44
C LEU A 81 9.94 -2.26 5.36
N ALA A 82 10.52 -2.09 4.17
CA ALA A 82 11.92 -1.76 3.96
C ALA A 82 12.28 -0.44 4.66
N THR A 83 11.46 0.59 4.50
CA THR A 83 11.68 1.93 5.08
C THR A 83 11.53 2.03 6.60
N ILE A 84 11.01 1.00 7.27
CA ILE A 84 10.88 0.97 8.74
C ILE A 84 12.20 0.55 9.43
N GLY A 85 13.21 0.13 8.66
CA GLY A 85 14.54 -0.16 9.20
C GLY A 85 15.14 1.02 9.98
N ALA A 86 16.01 0.71 10.95
CA ALA A 86 16.82 1.73 11.58
C ALA A 86 17.71 2.37 10.50
N ASP A 87 17.79 3.69 10.49
CA ASP A 87 18.84 4.34 9.74
C ASP A 87 20.16 4.12 10.49
N VAL A 88 21.14 3.58 9.78
CA VAL A 88 22.45 3.23 10.32
C VAL A 88 23.55 4.16 9.85
N LEU A 89 23.26 5.01 8.86
CA LEU A 89 24.23 5.96 8.35
C LEU A 89 24.46 7.10 9.37
N PRO A 90 25.71 7.56 9.51
CA PRO A 90 26.01 8.75 10.31
C PRO A 90 25.19 9.94 9.83
N ARG A 91 24.62 10.71 10.76
CA ARG A 91 23.91 11.96 10.47
C ARG A 91 24.51 13.12 11.28
N PRO A 92 24.50 14.35 10.75
CA PRO A 92 24.98 15.52 11.49
C PRO A 92 24.19 15.71 12.80
N ALA A 93 24.88 16.16 13.85
CA ALA A 93 24.33 16.27 15.20
C ALA A 93 23.05 17.12 15.27
N ASP A 94 22.97 18.20 14.48
CA ASP A 94 21.81 19.10 14.44
C ASP A 94 20.55 18.45 13.83
N GLU A 95 20.72 17.44 12.97
CA GLU A 95 19.62 16.75 12.30
C GLU A 95 19.04 15.61 13.16
N THR A 96 19.76 15.21 14.21
CA THR A 96 19.27 14.22 15.20
C THR A 96 18.11 14.74 16.05
N ALA A 97 17.87 16.05 16.04
CA ALA A 97 16.93 16.77 16.90
C ALA A 97 15.44 16.56 16.57
N SER A 98 15.03 16.15 15.36
CA SER A 98 13.59 15.89 15.11
C SER A 98 13.21 14.43 15.43
N LEU A 99 13.27 14.05 16.71
CA LEU A 99 12.57 12.86 17.22
C LEU A 99 11.11 12.83 16.73
N PHE A 100 10.51 14.03 16.61
CA PHE A 100 9.21 14.26 16.00
C PHE A 100 9.13 13.77 14.55
N GLY A 101 10.09 14.11 13.68
CA GLY A 101 10.08 13.69 12.27
C GLY A 101 10.18 12.17 12.11
N ARG A 102 11.04 11.52 12.92
CA ARG A 102 11.15 10.06 12.95
C ARG A 102 9.87 9.38 13.43
N GLY A 103 9.27 9.93 14.50
CA GLY A 103 7.99 9.46 15.04
C GLY A 103 6.86 9.59 14.03
N LEU A 104 6.71 10.78 13.42
CA LEU A 104 5.68 11.07 12.42
C LEU A 104 5.82 10.18 11.20
N SER A 105 7.04 10.02 10.66
CA SER A 105 7.29 9.12 9.53
C SER A 105 6.89 7.67 9.83
N PHE A 106 7.21 7.18 11.04
CA PHE A 106 6.79 5.86 11.47
C PHE A 106 5.27 5.73 11.60
N VAL A 107 4.61 6.72 12.21
CA VAL A 107 3.14 6.74 12.36
C VAL A 107 2.44 6.76 11.00
N LEU A 108 2.92 7.56 10.04
CA LEU A 108 2.36 7.61 8.69
C LEU A 108 2.49 6.25 7.98
N ARG A 109 3.66 5.61 8.07
CA ARG A 109 3.89 4.28 7.47
C ARG A 109 3.03 3.19 8.12
N ALA A 110 2.96 3.17 9.45
CA ALA A 110 2.12 2.23 10.19
C ALA A 110 0.63 2.47 9.90
N GLY A 111 0.20 3.73 9.85
CA GLY A 111 -1.16 4.13 9.48
C GLY A 111 -1.52 3.71 8.06
N PHE A 112 -0.60 3.87 7.10
CA PHE A 112 -0.79 3.38 5.74
C PHE A 112 -0.97 1.85 5.70
N MET A 113 -0.13 1.10 6.42
CA MET A 113 -0.26 -0.37 6.50
C MET A 113 -1.57 -0.79 7.16
N MET A 114 -2.02 -0.08 8.20
CA MET A 114 -3.33 -0.33 8.83
C MET A 114 -4.49 -0.03 7.89
N ALA A 115 -4.44 1.08 7.15
CA ALA A 115 -5.47 1.42 6.17
C ALA A 115 -5.54 0.37 5.05
N LEU A 116 -4.39 -0.12 4.58
CA LEU A 116 -4.33 -1.19 3.59
C LEU A 116 -4.92 -2.50 4.15
N ALA A 117 -4.58 -2.86 5.40
CA ALA A 117 -5.11 -4.05 6.05
C ALA A 117 -6.63 -3.98 6.23
N TRP A 118 -7.14 -2.81 6.63
CA TRP A 118 -8.57 -2.53 6.75
C TRP A 118 -9.28 -2.61 5.39
N PHE A 119 -8.70 -2.01 4.35
CA PHE A 119 -9.24 -2.11 3.00
C PHE A 119 -9.34 -3.57 2.54
N LEU A 120 -8.32 -4.37 2.79
CA LEU A 120 -8.30 -5.79 2.45
C LEU A 120 -9.17 -6.64 3.39
N SER A 121 -9.54 -6.17 4.58
CA SER A 121 -10.42 -6.93 5.46
C SER A 121 -11.87 -6.88 5.01
N VAL A 122 -12.30 -5.80 4.36
CA VAL A 122 -13.69 -5.62 3.94
C VAL A 122 -14.20 -6.73 3.00
N PRO A 123 -13.51 -7.10 1.90
CA PRO A 123 -13.97 -8.20 1.07
C PRO A 123 -13.97 -9.53 1.82
N LEU A 124 -12.97 -9.80 2.65
CA LEU A 124 -12.89 -11.03 3.44
C LEU A 124 -14.01 -11.15 4.46
N THR A 125 -14.41 -10.05 5.11
CA THR A 125 -15.53 -10.08 6.07
C THR A 125 -16.84 -10.44 5.36
N THR A 126 -17.04 -9.99 4.12
CA THR A 126 -18.22 -10.39 3.33
C THR A 126 -18.22 -11.88 2.94
N VAL A 127 -17.06 -12.53 2.83
CA VAL A 127 -16.97 -13.99 2.64
C VAL A 127 -17.33 -14.72 3.92
N VAL A 128 -16.75 -14.29 5.05
CA VAL A 128 -16.98 -14.92 6.36
C VAL A 128 -18.45 -14.82 6.76
N PHE A 129 -19.09 -13.66 6.55
CA PHE A 129 -20.49 -13.41 6.88
C PHE A 129 -21.41 -13.45 5.66
N LYS A 130 -21.10 -14.30 4.68
CA LYS A 130 -21.83 -14.37 3.41
C LYS A 130 -23.33 -14.58 3.59
N ALA A 131 -23.74 -15.45 4.51
CA ALA A 131 -25.15 -15.75 4.76
C ALA A 131 -25.94 -14.53 5.25
N ASP A 132 -25.39 -13.76 6.20
CA ASP A 132 -26.03 -12.53 6.67
C ASP A 132 -26.07 -11.47 5.55
N GLY A 133 -24.97 -11.37 4.79
CA GLY A 133 -24.88 -10.47 3.65
C GLY A 133 -25.89 -10.78 2.54
N GLU A 134 -26.15 -12.05 2.26
CA GLU A 134 -27.17 -12.49 1.31
C GLU A 134 -28.58 -12.18 1.81
N ARG A 135 -28.85 -12.34 3.11
CA ARG A 135 -30.13 -11.98 3.72
C ARG A 135 -30.43 -10.49 3.54
N ILE A 136 -29.47 -9.63 3.92
CA ILE A 136 -29.58 -8.17 3.78
C ILE A 136 -29.82 -7.78 2.31
N VAL A 137 -29.07 -8.37 1.39
CA VAL A 137 -29.25 -8.09 -0.05
C VAL A 137 -30.60 -8.59 -0.54
N SER A 138 -31.11 -9.72 -0.04
CA SER A 138 -32.44 -10.23 -0.42
C SER A 138 -33.58 -9.33 0.06
N GLU A 139 -33.47 -8.81 1.29
CA GLU A 139 -34.44 -7.85 1.86
C GLU A 139 -34.45 -6.55 1.03
N GLN A 140 -33.26 -6.01 0.71
CA GLN A 140 -33.16 -4.82 -0.13
C GLN A 140 -33.63 -5.06 -1.58
N ARG A 141 -33.39 -6.26 -2.13
CA ARG A 141 -33.90 -6.65 -3.46
C ARG A 141 -35.42 -6.62 -3.48
N ALA A 142 -36.07 -7.15 -2.45
CA ALA A 142 -37.52 -7.14 -2.34
C ALA A 142 -38.06 -5.69 -2.29
N GLU A 143 -37.45 -4.82 -1.49
CA GLU A 143 -37.84 -3.41 -1.39
C GLU A 143 -37.68 -2.67 -2.72
N VAL A 144 -36.56 -2.87 -3.41
CA VAL A 144 -36.30 -2.26 -4.73
C VAL A 144 -37.28 -2.78 -5.77
N GLN A 145 -37.56 -4.09 -5.79
CA GLN A 145 -38.54 -4.68 -6.71
C GLN A 145 -39.95 -4.13 -6.46
N GLU A 146 -40.34 -3.94 -5.21
CA GLU A 146 -41.63 -3.34 -4.86
C GLU A 146 -41.71 -1.88 -5.34
N LEU A 147 -40.66 -1.09 -5.13
CA LEU A 147 -40.60 0.29 -5.62
C LEU A 147 -40.75 0.35 -7.15
N PHE A 148 -40.02 -0.51 -7.88
CA PHE A 148 -40.11 -0.57 -9.34
C PHE A 148 -41.46 -1.10 -9.82
N ALA A 149 -42.12 -1.99 -9.08
CA ALA A 149 -43.48 -2.42 -9.37
C ALA A 149 -44.47 -1.24 -9.27
N ARG A 150 -44.38 -0.43 -8.20
CA ARG A 150 -45.20 0.79 -8.03
C ARG A 150 -44.96 1.81 -9.16
N ILE A 151 -43.70 2.02 -9.55
CA ILE A 151 -43.36 2.93 -10.68
C ILE A 151 -43.95 2.41 -12.00
N ARG A 152 -43.89 1.09 -12.23
CA ARG A 152 -44.47 0.47 -13.43
C ARG A 152 -45.99 0.66 -13.47
N GLU A 153 -46.67 0.44 -12.36
CA GLU A 153 -48.13 0.62 -12.23
C GLU A 153 -48.53 2.09 -12.50
N GLN A 154 -47.85 3.05 -11.87
CA GLN A 154 -48.11 4.48 -12.09
C GLN A 154 -47.90 4.89 -13.56
N ARG A 155 -46.83 4.38 -14.19
CA ARG A 155 -46.55 4.66 -15.60
C ARG A 155 -47.58 4.02 -16.53
N ALA A 156 -48.03 2.80 -16.24
CA ALA A 156 -49.07 2.14 -17.02
C ALA A 156 -50.40 2.90 -16.94
N ALA A 157 -50.78 3.39 -15.75
CA ALA A 157 -51.96 4.23 -15.58
C ALA A 157 -51.87 5.54 -16.38
N LEU A 158 -50.73 6.23 -16.34
CA LEU A 158 -50.48 7.44 -17.12
C LEU A 158 -50.54 7.19 -18.63
N LEU A 159 -50.02 6.05 -19.09
CA LEU A 159 -50.14 5.65 -20.50
C LEU A 159 -51.60 5.43 -20.88
N ALA A 160 -52.35 4.67 -20.09
CA ALA A 160 -53.76 4.39 -20.35
C ALA A 160 -54.59 5.67 -20.46
N GLN A 161 -54.36 6.62 -19.55
CA GLN A 161 -54.99 7.94 -19.59
C GLN A 161 -54.61 8.70 -20.88
N ARG A 162 -53.31 8.78 -21.20
CA ARG A 162 -52.83 9.50 -22.38
C ARG A 162 -53.34 8.88 -23.69
N VAL A 163 -53.44 7.56 -23.75
CA VAL A 163 -54.00 6.83 -24.90
C VAL A 163 -55.48 7.14 -25.05
N ALA A 164 -56.24 7.14 -23.95
CA ALA A 164 -57.66 7.51 -23.97
C ALA A 164 -57.87 8.95 -24.46
N ASP A 165 -57.07 9.91 -23.95
CA ASP A 165 -57.13 11.31 -24.36
C ASP A 165 -56.81 11.50 -25.85
N LEU A 166 -55.76 10.83 -26.34
CA LEU A 166 -55.34 10.90 -27.76
C LEU A 166 -56.37 10.22 -28.69
N SER A 167 -56.95 9.10 -28.25
CA SER A 167 -57.99 8.39 -28.98
C SER A 167 -59.26 9.23 -29.07
N ALA A 168 -59.67 9.89 -27.97
CA ALA A 168 -60.82 10.80 -27.97
C ALA A 168 -60.60 12.02 -28.88
N ALA A 169 -59.35 12.46 -29.04
CA ALA A 169 -58.95 13.52 -29.95
C ALA A 169 -58.78 13.06 -31.42
N GLY A 170 -59.02 11.78 -31.75
CA GLY A 170 -58.90 11.24 -33.10
C GLY A 170 -57.47 11.16 -33.65
N ARG A 171 -56.45 11.13 -32.79
CA ARG A 171 -55.03 11.12 -33.18
C ARG A 171 -54.41 9.72 -33.05
N GLU A 172 -54.84 8.80 -33.91
CA GLU A 172 -54.41 7.39 -33.89
C GLU A 172 -52.89 7.22 -34.13
N ASP A 173 -52.30 8.10 -34.95
CA ASP A 173 -50.86 8.17 -35.19
C ASP A 173 -50.05 8.41 -33.91
N LEU A 174 -50.55 9.29 -33.04
CA LEU A 174 -49.92 9.59 -31.75
C LEU A 174 -50.15 8.50 -30.71
N VAL A 175 -51.24 7.74 -30.80
CA VAL A 175 -51.50 6.58 -29.93
C VAL A 175 -50.43 5.51 -30.16
N GLN A 176 -50.13 5.20 -31.41
CA GLN A 176 -49.10 4.21 -31.74
C GLN A 176 -47.71 4.69 -31.28
N ALA A 177 -47.37 5.96 -31.53
CA ALA A 177 -46.12 6.56 -31.06
C ALA A 177 -46.00 6.55 -29.51
N ALA A 178 -47.11 6.74 -28.79
CA ALA A 178 -47.13 6.66 -27.34
C ALA A 178 -46.84 5.24 -26.82
N HIS A 179 -47.38 4.20 -27.46
CA HIS A 179 -47.11 2.80 -27.12
C HIS A 179 -45.64 2.44 -27.37
N GLU A 180 -45.08 2.83 -28.52
CA GLU A 180 -43.68 2.56 -28.82
C GLU A 180 -42.73 3.27 -27.85
N ARG A 181 -43.01 4.53 -27.51
CA ARG A 181 -42.24 5.27 -26.52
C ARG A 181 -42.29 4.60 -25.15
N PHE A 182 -43.47 4.15 -24.74
CA PHE A 182 -43.64 3.43 -23.49
C PHE A 182 -42.86 2.11 -23.47
N ALA A 183 -42.89 1.33 -24.57
CA ALA A 183 -42.14 0.08 -24.68
C ALA A 183 -40.63 0.33 -24.51
N ARG A 184 -40.09 1.36 -25.17
CA ARG A 184 -38.67 1.77 -25.00
C ARG A 184 -38.37 2.22 -23.57
N ASP A 185 -39.25 3.01 -22.97
CA ASP A 185 -39.09 3.49 -21.60
C ASP A 185 -39.17 2.34 -20.57
N ALA A 186 -40.02 1.34 -20.81
CA ALA A 186 -40.14 0.14 -19.99
C ALA A 186 -38.89 -0.73 -20.07
N GLU A 187 -38.33 -0.91 -21.26
CA GLU A 187 -37.05 -1.62 -21.45
C GLU A 187 -35.90 -0.87 -20.76
N ALA A 188 -35.82 0.44 -20.94
CA ALA A 188 -34.82 1.28 -20.26
C ALA A 188 -34.98 1.21 -18.73
N LEU A 189 -36.21 1.17 -18.22
CA LEU A 189 -36.48 1.00 -16.80
C LEU A 189 -36.03 -0.38 -16.30
N ARG A 190 -36.25 -1.45 -17.07
CA ARG A 190 -35.78 -2.80 -16.73
C ARG A 190 -34.26 -2.87 -16.65
N ILE A 191 -33.55 -2.23 -17.59
CA ILE A 191 -32.09 -2.14 -17.56
C ILE A 191 -31.62 -1.35 -16.33
N ARG A 192 -32.32 -0.26 -15.99
CA ARG A 192 -32.02 0.53 -14.77
C ARG A 192 -32.30 -0.25 -13.50
N GLU A 193 -33.38 -1.02 -13.42
CA GLU A 193 -33.70 -1.89 -12.30
C GLU A 193 -32.60 -2.93 -12.09
N GLN A 194 -32.17 -3.61 -13.16
CA GLN A 194 -31.05 -4.57 -13.11
C GLN A 194 -29.74 -3.91 -12.65
N ARG A 195 -29.39 -2.74 -13.19
CA ARG A 195 -28.16 -2.03 -12.80
C ARG A 195 -28.22 -1.47 -11.38
N ALA A 196 -29.37 -0.94 -10.96
CA ALA A 196 -29.58 -0.38 -9.62
C ALA A 196 -29.53 -1.47 -8.57
N ALA A 197 -30.05 -2.66 -8.90
CA ALA A 197 -29.84 -3.86 -8.14
C ALA A 197 -28.33 -4.13 -8.00
N ASP A 198 -27.62 -4.31 -9.11
CA ASP A 198 -26.29 -4.89 -9.10
C ASP A 198 -25.22 -4.06 -8.35
N ALA A 199 -25.14 -2.75 -8.59
CA ALA A 199 -24.08 -1.91 -8.03
C ALA A 199 -24.33 -1.53 -6.55
N ARG A 200 -25.59 -1.39 -6.13
CA ARG A 200 -25.91 -0.98 -4.75
C ARG A 200 -25.77 -2.12 -3.76
N PHE A 201 -25.94 -3.37 -4.21
CA PHE A 201 -25.93 -4.52 -3.30
C PHE A 201 -24.56 -4.84 -2.70
N PHE A 202 -23.45 -4.60 -3.39
CA PHE A 202 -22.14 -4.87 -2.79
C PHE A 202 -21.84 -3.93 -1.62
N VAL A 203 -21.99 -2.62 -1.81
CA VAL A 203 -21.78 -1.63 -0.75
C VAL A 203 -22.79 -1.82 0.37
N HIS A 204 -24.06 -2.07 0.03
CA HIS A 204 -25.08 -2.31 1.05
C HIS A 204 -24.83 -3.60 1.83
N ARG A 205 -24.33 -4.66 1.18
CA ARG A 205 -23.89 -5.89 1.85
C ARG A 205 -22.80 -5.59 2.86
N ILE A 206 -21.77 -4.83 2.48
CA ILE A 206 -20.69 -4.44 3.41
C ILE A 206 -21.28 -3.66 4.59
N VAL A 207 -21.97 -2.55 4.33
CA VAL A 207 -22.50 -1.68 5.38
C VAL A 207 -23.47 -2.43 6.29
N GLY A 208 -24.35 -3.25 5.72
CA GLY A 208 -25.30 -4.07 6.46
C GLY A 208 -24.59 -5.12 7.31
N THR A 209 -23.56 -5.78 6.78
CA THR A 209 -22.77 -6.79 7.54
C THR A 209 -22.16 -6.15 8.78
N TYR A 210 -21.51 -5.00 8.66
CA TYR A 210 -20.91 -4.31 9.81
C TYR A 210 -21.94 -3.74 10.80
N ARG A 211 -23.18 -3.49 10.36
CA ARG A 211 -24.28 -3.08 11.26
C ARG A 211 -24.87 -4.25 12.03
N VAL A 212 -25.02 -5.41 11.40
CA VAL A 212 -25.64 -6.60 12.00
C VAL A 212 -24.63 -7.41 12.82
N ARG A 213 -23.36 -7.47 12.39
CA ARG A 213 -22.30 -8.27 12.99
C ARG A 213 -21.14 -7.40 13.48
N PRO A 214 -21.12 -6.97 14.75
CA PRO A 214 -19.98 -6.24 15.30
C PRO A 214 -18.67 -7.08 15.29
N GLU A 215 -18.76 -8.40 15.21
CA GLU A 215 -17.63 -9.31 15.05
C GLU A 215 -16.82 -9.03 13.77
N ALA A 216 -17.42 -8.40 12.75
CA ALA A 216 -16.72 -7.94 11.55
C ALA A 216 -15.63 -6.90 11.88
N TYR A 217 -15.82 -6.08 12.92
CA TYR A 217 -14.79 -5.16 13.40
C TYR A 217 -13.63 -5.92 14.06
N LEU A 218 -13.92 -6.97 14.83
CA LEU A 218 -12.89 -7.81 15.45
C LEU A 218 -12.07 -8.55 14.38
N LEU A 219 -12.71 -9.05 13.33
CA LEU A 219 -12.01 -9.67 12.20
C LEU A 219 -11.11 -8.65 11.48
N SER A 220 -11.61 -7.44 11.25
CA SER A 220 -10.85 -6.35 10.62
C SER A 220 -9.65 -5.91 11.47
N LEU A 221 -9.83 -5.85 12.79
CA LEU A 221 -8.77 -5.56 13.75
C LEU A 221 -7.73 -6.70 13.79
N GLY A 222 -8.17 -7.95 13.80
CA GLY A 222 -7.29 -9.12 13.74
C GLY A 222 -6.45 -9.16 12.46
N MET A 223 -7.06 -8.81 11.32
CA MET A 223 -6.32 -8.62 10.08
C MET A 223 -5.32 -7.47 10.13
N SER A 224 -5.70 -6.33 10.71
CA SER A 224 -4.79 -5.20 10.89
C SER A 224 -3.58 -5.58 11.76
N ALA A 225 -3.81 -6.34 12.83
CA ALA A 225 -2.74 -6.86 13.68
C ALA A 225 -1.81 -7.83 12.91
N LEU A 226 -2.38 -8.70 12.07
CA LEU A 226 -1.60 -9.61 11.23
C LEU A 226 -0.73 -8.86 10.20
N PHE A 227 -1.24 -7.78 9.61
CA PHE A 227 -0.47 -6.92 8.70
C PHE A 227 0.61 -6.12 9.42
N LEU A 228 0.42 -5.75 10.69
CA LEU A 228 1.46 -5.11 11.50
C LEU A 228 2.48 -6.11 12.05
N LEU A 229 2.19 -7.40 12.06
CA LEU A 229 3.08 -8.42 12.63
C LEU A 229 4.48 -8.44 11.99
N PRO A 230 4.66 -8.41 10.65
CA PRO A 230 5.99 -8.29 10.03
C PRO A 230 6.76 -7.05 10.50
N VAL A 231 6.06 -5.93 10.73
CA VAL A 231 6.66 -4.67 11.20
C VAL A 231 7.17 -4.83 12.63
N ILE A 232 6.35 -5.39 13.51
CA ILE A 232 6.68 -5.61 14.92
C ILE A 232 7.89 -6.55 15.01
N LEU A 233 7.84 -7.68 14.29
CA LEU A 233 8.93 -8.67 14.29
C LEU A 233 10.23 -8.09 13.72
N LYS A 234 10.16 -7.36 12.60
CA LYS A 234 11.33 -6.69 12.02
C LYS A 234 11.90 -5.68 13.00
N ARG A 235 11.07 -4.84 13.63
CA ARG A 235 11.53 -3.82 14.59
C ARG A 235 12.17 -4.42 15.84
N ILE A 236 11.66 -5.54 16.36
CA ILE A 236 12.27 -6.26 17.47
C ILE A 236 13.63 -6.85 17.03
N GLY A 237 13.69 -7.43 15.82
CA GLY A 237 14.92 -7.97 15.25
C GLY A 237 16.00 -6.91 15.03
N THR A 238 15.63 -5.73 14.51
CA THR A 238 16.55 -4.63 14.20
C THR A 238 16.99 -3.82 15.43
N ARG A 239 16.39 -4.01 16.61
CA ARG A 239 16.81 -3.31 17.84
C ARG A 239 18.02 -3.95 18.51
N ARG A 240 18.42 -5.14 18.08
CA ARG A 240 19.62 -5.80 18.61
C ARG A 240 20.87 -5.23 17.94
N ASN A 241 21.88 -4.96 18.77
CA ASN A 241 23.16 -4.38 18.35
C ASN A 241 23.75 -5.10 17.14
N ASP A 242 23.82 -6.43 17.15
CA ASP A 242 24.45 -7.20 16.05
C ASP A 242 23.89 -6.88 14.66
N HIS A 243 22.56 -6.70 14.54
CA HIS A 243 21.96 -6.37 13.24
C HIS A 243 22.29 -4.94 12.85
N VAL A 244 22.18 -4.00 13.78
CA VAL A 244 22.43 -2.57 13.54
C VAL A 244 23.89 -2.35 13.19
N GLU A 245 24.81 -2.92 13.97
CA GLU A 245 26.25 -2.85 13.79
C GLU A 245 26.66 -3.42 12.44
N LEU A 246 26.21 -4.64 12.11
CA LEU A 246 26.56 -5.25 10.83
C LEU A 246 25.97 -4.50 9.63
N THR A 247 24.72 -4.00 9.75
CA THR A 247 24.13 -3.17 8.68
C THR A 247 24.91 -1.86 8.54
N ARG A 248 25.32 -1.25 9.66
CA ARG A 248 26.14 -0.03 9.66
C ARG A 248 27.48 -0.28 9.01
N GLU A 249 28.20 -1.32 9.41
CA GLU A 249 29.49 -1.69 8.84
C GLU A 249 29.41 -1.88 7.32
N LEU A 250 28.42 -2.64 6.84
CA LEU A 250 28.23 -2.88 5.41
C LEU A 250 27.87 -1.60 4.64
N GLN A 251 26.93 -0.80 5.15
CA GLN A 251 26.51 0.42 4.45
C GLN A 251 27.57 1.52 4.48
N VAL A 252 28.26 1.69 5.61
CA VAL A 252 29.38 2.62 5.73
C VAL A 252 30.52 2.19 4.82
N GLY A 253 30.87 0.89 4.83
CA GLY A 253 31.89 0.34 3.93
C GLY A 253 31.57 0.60 2.46
N LEU A 254 30.36 0.27 2.02
CA LEU A 254 29.93 0.50 0.63
C LEU A 254 30.03 1.98 0.22
N VAL A 255 29.65 2.90 1.12
CA VAL A 255 29.72 4.35 0.85
C VAL A 255 31.16 4.83 0.79
N LEU A 256 32.04 4.31 1.64
CA LEU A 256 33.47 4.65 1.63
C LEU A 256 34.16 4.12 0.37
N ASP A 257 33.90 2.86 0.02
CA ASP A 257 34.43 2.21 -1.18
C ASP A 257 34.05 3.01 -2.44
N GLU A 258 32.75 3.30 -2.61
CA GLU A 258 32.25 4.07 -3.76
C GLU A 258 32.80 5.51 -3.79
N TYR A 259 32.99 6.13 -2.62
CA TYR A 259 33.56 7.47 -2.53
C TYR A 259 35.04 7.49 -2.93
N ASP A 260 35.82 6.52 -2.48
CA ASP A 260 37.23 6.41 -2.83
C ASP A 260 37.42 6.05 -4.32
N ASP A 261 36.58 5.17 -4.88
CA ASP A 261 36.55 4.87 -6.33
C ASP A 261 36.23 6.12 -7.16
N MET A 262 35.18 6.86 -6.79
CA MET A 262 34.82 8.12 -7.45
C MET A 262 35.97 9.15 -7.40
N LEU A 263 36.67 9.25 -6.27
CA LEU A 263 37.82 10.15 -6.13
C LEU A 263 39.00 9.70 -6.99
N ALA A 264 39.29 8.40 -7.04
CA ALA A 264 40.35 7.84 -7.86
C ALA A 264 40.12 8.12 -9.35
N ASP A 265 38.90 7.86 -9.84
CA ASP A 265 38.51 8.13 -11.23
C ASP A 265 38.66 9.61 -11.58
N ARG A 266 38.21 10.50 -10.70
CA ARG A 266 38.30 11.94 -10.94
C ARG A 266 39.74 12.44 -10.94
N LEU A 267 40.57 11.95 -10.03
CA LEU A 267 41.99 12.30 -9.96
C LEU A 267 42.74 11.79 -11.20
N ALA A 268 42.40 10.61 -11.71
CA ALA A 268 42.97 10.08 -12.94
C ALA A 268 42.71 11.00 -14.13
N VAL A 269 41.46 11.44 -14.33
CA VAL A 269 41.09 12.38 -15.40
C VAL A 269 41.84 13.72 -15.31
N LEU A 270 42.04 14.23 -14.10
CA LEU A 270 42.76 15.49 -13.88
C LEU A 270 44.25 15.35 -14.14
N HIS A 271 44.83 14.23 -13.72
CA HIS A 271 46.23 13.91 -13.96
C HIS A 271 46.53 13.77 -15.46
N GLU A 272 45.62 13.18 -16.24
CA GLU A 272 45.69 13.14 -17.71
C GLU A 272 45.69 14.54 -18.34
N GLN A 273 45.08 15.53 -17.68
CA GLN A 273 45.08 16.94 -18.10
C GLN A 273 46.30 17.73 -17.59
N GLY A 274 47.25 17.08 -16.91
CA GLY A 274 48.41 17.73 -16.30
C GLY A 274 48.09 18.56 -15.05
N LEU A 275 46.90 18.39 -14.47
CA LEU A 275 46.48 19.09 -13.25
C LEU A 275 46.76 18.21 -12.03
N TRP A 276 47.56 18.73 -11.10
CA TRP A 276 47.79 18.10 -9.80
C TRP A 276 46.87 18.74 -8.76
N MET A 277 45.95 17.95 -8.19
CA MET A 277 45.07 18.40 -7.11
C MET A 277 45.27 17.54 -5.86
N ALA A 278 45.37 18.19 -4.70
CA ALA A 278 45.34 17.53 -3.41
C ALA A 278 43.89 17.31 -2.95
N ARG A 279 43.63 16.19 -2.27
CA ARG A 279 42.32 15.90 -1.65
C ARG A 279 42.10 16.88 -0.49
N PHE A 280 41.13 17.77 -0.63
CA PHE A 280 40.70 18.65 0.45
C PHE A 280 39.22 18.42 0.80
N SER A 281 38.92 18.33 2.09
CA SER A 281 37.55 18.30 2.62
C SER A 281 37.47 19.18 3.85
N ARG A 282 36.32 19.87 4.02
CA ARG A 282 35.97 20.63 5.23
C ARG A 282 35.61 19.72 6.41
N TYR A 283 35.30 18.47 6.15
CA TYR A 283 34.86 17.50 7.16
C TYR A 283 35.97 16.50 7.48
N GLU A 284 35.94 15.96 8.69
CA GLU A 284 36.83 14.88 9.15
C GLU A 284 36.38 13.52 8.62
N ASP A 285 35.09 13.36 8.35
CA ASP A 285 34.45 12.12 7.91
C ASP A 285 33.76 12.21 6.53
N PRO A 286 34.42 12.72 5.47
CA PRO A 286 33.85 12.62 4.13
C PRO A 286 33.73 11.13 3.75
N PRO A 287 32.63 10.70 3.11
CA PRO A 287 31.56 11.53 2.52
C PRO A 287 30.36 11.84 3.44
N PHE A 288 30.34 11.35 4.68
CA PHE A 288 29.19 11.50 5.58
C PHE A 288 29.02 12.92 6.11
N ASN A 289 30.12 13.67 6.22
CA ASN A 289 30.15 15.09 6.59
C ASN A 289 29.40 15.39 7.90
N THR A 290 29.56 14.53 8.89
CA THR A 290 28.92 14.70 10.21
C THR A 290 29.81 15.42 11.22
N GLN A 291 31.12 15.45 10.98
CA GLN A 291 32.12 16.06 11.83
C GLN A 291 32.87 17.13 11.03
N GLU A 292 32.55 18.40 11.29
CA GLU A 292 33.29 19.50 10.69
C GLU A 292 34.69 19.59 11.32
N LYS A 293 35.71 19.80 10.48
CA LYS A 293 37.06 20.07 10.96
C LYS A 293 37.04 21.34 11.80
N GLU A 294 37.72 21.32 12.96
CA GLU A 294 37.96 22.56 13.71
C GLU A 294 38.66 23.58 12.81
N GLY A 295 38.02 24.73 12.62
CA GLY A 295 38.58 25.86 11.87
C GLY A 295 39.74 26.50 12.62
N PRO A 296 40.44 27.47 11.99
CA PRO A 296 41.45 28.26 12.71
C PRO A 296 40.80 28.96 13.92
N ALA A 297 41.51 29.02 15.04
CA ALA A 297 41.02 29.64 16.28
C ALA A 297 40.79 31.17 16.16
N ALA A 298 41.22 31.78 15.05
CA ALA A 298 41.09 33.20 14.77
C ALA A 298 40.61 33.42 13.32
N ASP A 299 39.75 34.42 13.14
CA ASP A 299 39.18 34.85 11.85
C ASP A 299 40.16 35.63 10.96
N ASP A 300 41.45 35.66 11.29
CA ASP A 300 42.44 36.34 10.46
C ASP A 300 42.98 35.45 9.32
N HIS A 301 43.37 36.11 8.22
CA HIS A 301 43.82 35.44 7.00
C HIS A 301 45.12 34.64 7.19
N GLU A 302 45.95 35.02 8.16
CA GLU A 302 47.23 34.39 8.43
C GLU A 302 47.06 33.08 9.22
N ALA A 303 46.17 33.08 10.22
CA ALA A 303 45.72 31.91 10.94
C ALA A 303 45.02 30.91 10.01
N PHE A 304 44.16 31.39 9.10
CA PHE A 304 43.54 30.54 8.08
C PHE A 304 44.56 29.92 7.12
N THR A 305 45.48 30.72 6.57
CA THR A 305 46.49 30.21 5.63
C THR A 305 47.51 29.29 6.30
N THR A 306 47.85 29.52 7.57
CA THR A 306 48.71 28.63 8.35
C THR A 306 48.01 27.32 8.68
N TRP A 307 46.75 27.37 9.12
CA TRP A 307 45.90 26.20 9.33
C TRP A 307 45.74 25.38 8.04
N PHE A 308 45.52 26.05 6.90
CA PHE A 308 45.36 25.41 5.59
C PHE A 308 46.65 24.73 5.10
N LYS A 309 47.83 25.28 5.39
CA LYS A 309 49.12 24.70 4.97
C LYS A 309 49.60 23.52 5.83
N GLN A 310 49.11 23.40 7.06
CA GLN A 310 49.48 22.32 7.98
C GLN A 310 48.69 21.02 7.76
N ARG A 311 47.64 21.06 6.92
CA ARG A 311 46.77 19.93 6.60
C ARG A 311 46.81 19.60 5.11
#